data_AF-A0A959RJI8-F1
#
_entry.id   AF-A0A959RJI8-F1
#
_cell.length_a   1.000
_cell.length_b   1.000
_cell.length_c   1.000
_cell.angle_alpha   90.00
_cell.angle_beta   90.00
_cell.angle_gamma   90.00
#
_symmetry.space_group_name_H-M   'P 1'
#
loop_
_entity.id
_entity.type
_entity.pdbx_description
1 polymer ?
#
loop_
_entity_poly.entity_id
_entity_poly.type
_entity_poly.pdbx_seq_one_letter_code
_entity_poly.pdbx_strand_id
1 'polypeptide(L)'
;MYCQSSVRKKFFLNEVLRIVKIITILISLLISFNTQFAQKVKITKILDSNLFETSDSVKIKLAGVDVPNINHPNKQLREIGIEAFEYAKSNLINRPFDININQENFIDSSYYLVTLIRVFPLATKDYTEEYLTKGFGKYFYNLSELDSVKYMAAENEAKEDKDGIWNFNTEIDEVYDNPELSKNITDEFISDTLYAFSSTGSFLINLNAEQRIAIEIIAAPSFGFITGVLGGLAGGIIGAPFGTDGWENLGYIVIGFYTGYLLGNSIAVYNVAKYGNRQVDFGGTLFSGIIGAAVGLGIAYSRGTFFEDEIYIYAPLVLPGIASILYANLIAPKKELSEVSLTNYHNEVLLRKDFITYQDIYNSKKLIEINLIRINF
;
A
#
# COMPACT_ATOMS: atom_id res chain seq x y z
N MET A 1 20.62 -55.33 -20.82
CA MET A 1 20.54 -54.14 -19.93
C MET A 1 19.89 -52.90 -20.56
N TYR A 2 19.51 -52.89 -21.85
CA TYR A 2 18.91 -51.71 -22.51
C TYR A 2 17.41 -51.49 -22.24
N CYS A 3 16.69 -52.46 -21.67
CA CYS A 3 15.23 -52.37 -21.54
C CYS A 3 14.74 -51.50 -20.37
N GLN A 4 15.55 -51.28 -19.33
CA GLN A 4 15.15 -50.44 -18.17
C GLN A 4 15.27 -48.93 -18.42
N SER A 5 16.11 -48.51 -19.38
CA SER A 5 16.32 -47.09 -19.72
C SER A 5 15.06 -46.45 -20.33
N SER A 6 14.33 -47.20 -21.16
CA SER A 6 13.15 -46.67 -21.86
C SER A 6 11.96 -46.37 -20.94
N VAL A 7 11.78 -47.15 -19.87
CA VAL A 7 10.64 -46.99 -18.95
C VAL A 7 10.84 -45.76 -18.07
N ARG A 8 12.07 -45.53 -17.59
CA ARG A 8 12.43 -44.35 -16.80
C ARG A 8 12.23 -43.04 -17.56
N LYS A 9 12.58 -42.99 -18.85
CA LYS A 9 12.40 -41.80 -19.69
C LYS A 9 10.92 -41.44 -19.88
N LYS A 10 10.05 -42.44 -20.10
CA LYS A 10 8.59 -42.19 -20.24
C LYS A 10 7.96 -41.71 -18.94
N PHE A 11 8.38 -42.28 -17.81
CA PHE A 11 7.90 -41.84 -16.50
C PHE A 11 8.31 -40.39 -16.20
N PHE A 12 9.59 -40.06 -16.42
CA PHE A 12 10.10 -38.70 -16.22
C PHE A 12 9.40 -37.67 -17.13
N LEU A 13 9.19 -37.98 -18.40
CA LEU A 13 8.53 -37.08 -19.34
C LEU A 13 7.07 -36.78 -18.94
N ASN A 14 6.35 -37.78 -18.41
CA ASN A 14 4.97 -37.61 -17.96
C ASN A 14 4.87 -36.71 -16.71
N GLU A 15 5.79 -36.85 -15.75
CA GLU A 15 5.82 -35.99 -14.56
C GLU A 15 6.18 -34.53 -14.93
N VAL A 16 7.14 -34.33 -15.83
CA VAL A 16 7.46 -32.99 -16.35
C VAL A 16 6.26 -32.36 -17.04
N LEU A 17 5.55 -33.10 -17.91
CA LEU A 17 4.33 -32.64 -18.57
C LEU A 17 3.22 -32.29 -17.58
N ARG A 18 3.09 -33.03 -16.48
CA ARG A 18 2.10 -32.77 -15.43
C ARG A 18 2.42 -31.46 -14.69
N ILE A 19 3.68 -31.24 -14.34
CA ILE A 19 4.15 -30.01 -13.68
C ILE A 19 3.93 -28.80 -14.59
N VAL A 20 4.31 -28.90 -15.87
CA VAL A 20 4.11 -27.80 -16.84
C VAL A 20 2.62 -27.44 -16.95
N LYS A 21 1.72 -28.44 -17.05
CA LYS A 21 0.26 -28.17 -17.09
C LYS A 21 -0.24 -27.44 -15.84
N ILE A 22 0.21 -27.83 -14.65
CA ILE A 22 -0.19 -27.18 -13.39
C ILE A 22 0.32 -25.73 -13.36
N ILE A 23 1.57 -25.49 -13.76
CA ILE A 23 2.13 -24.14 -13.85
C ILE A 23 1.36 -23.28 -14.85
N THR A 24 1.04 -23.79 -16.03
CA THR A 24 0.26 -23.04 -17.04
C THR A 24 -1.13 -22.68 -16.52
N ILE A 25 -1.81 -23.59 -15.81
CA ILE A 25 -3.10 -23.31 -15.19
C ILE A 25 -2.97 -22.23 -14.10
N LEU A 26 -1.95 -22.31 -13.24
CA LEU A 26 -1.70 -21.30 -12.20
C LEU A 26 -1.39 -19.93 -12.80
N ILE A 27 -0.56 -19.86 -13.85
CA ILE A 27 -0.27 -18.61 -14.57
C ILE A 27 -1.55 -18.05 -15.20
N SER A 28 -2.35 -18.90 -15.85
CA SER A 28 -3.64 -18.48 -16.42
C SER A 28 -4.59 -17.96 -15.34
N LEU A 29 -4.65 -18.60 -14.18
CA LEU A 29 -5.47 -18.16 -13.05
C LEU A 29 -5.01 -16.79 -12.54
N LEU A 30 -3.69 -16.62 -12.35
CA LEU A 30 -3.05 -15.36 -11.97
C LEU A 30 -3.35 -14.23 -12.96
N ILE A 31 -3.32 -14.51 -14.27
CA ILE A 31 -3.66 -13.52 -15.31
C ILE A 31 -5.15 -13.17 -15.23
N SER A 32 -6.04 -14.15 -15.07
CA SER A 32 -7.49 -13.91 -14.96
C SER A 32 -7.88 -13.08 -13.73
N PHE A 33 -7.24 -13.30 -12.58
CA PHE A 33 -7.48 -12.52 -11.36
C PHE A 33 -7.12 -11.03 -11.52
N ASN A 34 -6.17 -10.71 -12.39
CA ASN A 34 -5.81 -9.32 -12.65
C ASN A 34 -6.89 -8.61 -13.48
N THR A 35 -7.66 -9.29 -14.33
CA THR A 35 -8.57 -8.61 -15.28
C THR A 35 -9.82 -7.99 -14.68
N GLN A 36 -10.12 -8.19 -13.40
CA GLN A 36 -11.20 -7.47 -12.70
C GLN A 36 -10.77 -6.07 -12.22
N PHE A 37 -9.87 -5.40 -12.94
CA PHE A 37 -9.35 -4.09 -12.52
C PHE A 37 -10.47 -3.07 -12.25
N ALA A 38 -10.34 -2.38 -11.11
CA ALA A 38 -11.16 -1.24 -10.70
C ALA A 38 -11.41 -0.27 -11.85
N GLN A 39 -12.63 0.28 -11.91
CA GLN A 39 -13.01 1.25 -12.93
C GLN A 39 -12.17 2.52 -12.75
N LYS A 40 -11.11 2.62 -13.56
CA LYS A 40 -10.25 3.78 -13.58
C LYS A 40 -10.96 4.90 -14.32
N VAL A 41 -11.21 5.99 -13.63
CA VAL A 41 -11.81 7.18 -14.22
C VAL A 41 -10.71 8.15 -14.62
N LYS A 42 -10.83 8.74 -15.80
CA LYS A 42 -9.86 9.72 -16.31
C LYS A 42 -10.43 11.12 -16.17
N ILE A 43 -9.69 12.04 -15.54
CA ILE A 43 -10.08 13.45 -15.49
C ILE A 43 -9.69 14.13 -16.81
N THR A 44 -10.67 14.71 -17.50
CA THR A 44 -10.47 15.37 -18.81
C THR A 44 -10.39 16.88 -18.68
N LYS A 45 -11.08 17.46 -17.70
CA LYS A 45 -11.14 18.91 -17.51
C LYS A 45 -11.17 19.27 -16.02
N ILE A 46 -10.49 20.36 -15.68
CA ILE A 46 -10.57 21.00 -14.36
C ILE A 46 -11.56 22.16 -14.50
N LEU A 47 -12.66 22.11 -13.76
CA LEU A 47 -13.72 23.13 -13.80
C LEU A 47 -13.47 24.23 -12.76
N ASP A 48 -12.95 23.85 -11.60
CA ASP A 48 -12.55 24.73 -10.49
C ASP A 48 -11.46 24.06 -9.65
N SER A 49 -11.04 24.68 -8.55
CA SER A 49 -9.95 24.21 -7.68
C SER A 49 -10.14 22.76 -7.18
N ASN A 50 -11.37 22.36 -6.86
CA ASN A 50 -11.72 20.99 -6.40
C ASN A 50 -12.86 20.33 -7.21
N LEU A 51 -13.27 20.91 -8.34
CA LEU A 51 -14.35 20.43 -9.20
C LEU A 51 -13.81 20.03 -10.57
N PHE A 52 -14.10 18.82 -11.00
CA PHE A 52 -13.53 18.20 -12.20
C PHE A 52 -14.60 17.57 -13.08
N GLU A 53 -14.28 17.37 -14.36
CA GLU A 53 -15.08 16.60 -15.31
C GLU A 53 -14.28 15.37 -15.77
N THR A 54 -14.94 14.22 -15.79
CA THR A 54 -14.34 12.93 -16.17
C THR A 54 -14.42 12.67 -17.67
N SER A 55 -13.83 11.58 -18.13
CA SER A 55 -13.95 11.10 -19.53
C SER A 55 -15.38 10.80 -19.95
N ASP A 56 -16.24 10.53 -18.97
CA ASP A 56 -17.63 10.14 -19.18
C ASP A 56 -18.56 11.36 -19.02
N SER A 57 -18.00 12.59 -19.05
CA SER A 57 -18.70 13.87 -18.86
C SER A 57 -19.42 13.99 -17.51
N VAL A 58 -19.00 13.20 -16.52
CA VAL A 58 -19.52 13.27 -15.15
C VAL A 58 -18.72 14.31 -14.37
N LYS A 59 -19.43 15.18 -13.63
CA LYS A 59 -18.79 16.12 -12.72
C LYS A 59 -18.54 15.47 -11.37
N ILE A 60 -17.34 15.66 -10.85
CA ILE A 60 -16.93 15.15 -9.54
C ILE A 60 -16.27 16.28 -8.74
N LYS A 61 -16.47 16.30 -7.44
CA LYS A 61 -15.88 17.26 -6.51
C LYS A 61 -15.18 16.52 -5.37
N LEU A 62 -14.05 17.02 -4.91
CA LEU A 62 -13.37 16.40 -3.77
C LEU A 62 -14.27 16.41 -2.53
N ALA A 63 -14.51 15.23 -1.96
CA ALA A 63 -15.10 15.07 -0.64
C ALA A 63 -14.05 15.40 0.43
N GLY A 64 -14.48 15.86 1.60
CA GLY A 64 -13.59 16.18 2.71
C GLY A 64 -12.80 17.48 2.60
N VAL A 65 -12.89 18.21 1.48
CA VAL A 65 -12.03 19.37 1.23
C VAL A 65 -12.85 20.54 0.69
N ASP A 66 -12.79 21.65 1.41
CA ASP A 66 -13.33 22.93 0.99
C ASP A 66 -12.19 23.87 0.55
N VAL A 67 -12.14 24.17 -0.75
CA VAL A 67 -11.04 24.87 -1.41
C VAL A 67 -11.56 26.19 -1.96
N PRO A 68 -10.83 27.32 -1.80
CA PRO A 68 -11.22 28.58 -2.41
C PRO A 68 -11.41 28.48 -3.93
N ASN A 69 -12.48 29.09 -4.43
CA ASN A 69 -12.76 29.20 -5.85
C ASN A 69 -11.71 30.07 -6.56
N ILE A 70 -11.37 29.76 -7.82
CA ILE A 70 -10.50 30.60 -8.66
C ILE A 70 -11.02 32.03 -8.89
N ASN A 71 -12.29 32.30 -8.59
CA ASN A 71 -12.95 33.60 -8.68
C ASN A 71 -13.31 34.19 -7.30
N HIS A 72 -12.70 33.70 -6.22
CA HIS A 72 -13.01 34.16 -4.86
C HIS A 72 -12.86 35.70 -4.71
N PRO A 73 -13.77 36.40 -4.00
CA PRO A 73 -13.71 37.86 -3.86
C PRO A 73 -12.46 38.35 -3.13
N ASN A 74 -12.05 37.64 -2.07
CA ASN A 74 -10.79 37.88 -1.39
C ASN A 74 -9.61 37.49 -2.31
N LYS A 75 -8.71 38.45 -2.57
CA LYS A 75 -7.55 38.26 -3.46
C LYS A 75 -6.59 37.16 -2.99
N GLN A 76 -6.32 37.05 -1.69
CA GLN A 76 -5.38 36.06 -1.14
C GLN A 76 -5.93 34.64 -1.31
N LEU A 77 -7.20 34.43 -0.94
CA LEU A 77 -7.85 33.13 -1.11
C LEU A 77 -7.98 32.74 -2.59
N ARG A 78 -8.23 33.71 -3.48
CA ARG A 78 -8.25 33.48 -4.92
C ARG A 78 -6.88 33.03 -5.47
N GLU A 79 -5.79 33.59 -4.97
CA GLU A 79 -4.44 33.18 -5.36
C GLU A 79 -4.18 31.71 -4.99
N ILE A 80 -4.62 31.27 -3.81
CA ILE A 80 -4.57 29.85 -3.41
C ILE A 80 -5.47 28.97 -4.28
N GLY A 81 -6.69 29.43 -4.61
CA GLY A 81 -7.57 28.72 -5.53
C GLY A 81 -6.92 28.50 -6.91
N ILE A 82 -6.26 29.53 -7.45
CA ILE A 82 -5.51 29.44 -8.71
C ILE A 82 -4.34 28.44 -8.58
N GLU A 83 -3.61 28.46 -7.47
CA GLU A 83 -2.54 27.49 -7.22
C GLU A 83 -3.05 26.05 -7.18
N ALA A 84 -4.15 25.81 -6.47
CA ALA A 84 -4.81 24.50 -6.41
C ALA A 84 -5.30 24.05 -7.79
N PHE A 85 -5.86 24.96 -8.59
CA PHE A 85 -6.28 24.67 -9.97
C PHE A 85 -5.10 24.27 -10.87
N GLU A 86 -3.98 24.98 -10.83
CA GLU A 86 -2.78 24.66 -11.62
C GLU A 86 -2.10 23.36 -11.13
N TYR A 87 -2.14 23.12 -9.81
CA TYR A 87 -1.75 21.83 -9.24
C TYR A 87 -2.59 20.68 -9.80
N ALA A 88 -3.93 20.84 -9.82
CA ALA A 88 -4.86 19.86 -10.36
C ALA A 88 -4.58 19.61 -11.85
N LYS A 89 -4.39 20.68 -12.62
CA LYS A 89 -4.14 20.62 -14.06
C LYS A 89 -2.87 19.84 -14.40
N SER A 90 -1.79 20.06 -13.65
CA SER A 90 -0.50 19.38 -13.85
C SER A 90 -0.50 17.92 -13.35
N ASN A 91 -1.28 17.62 -12.31
CA ASN A 91 -1.23 16.32 -11.63
C ASN A 91 -2.39 15.37 -11.91
N LEU A 92 -3.53 15.88 -12.38
CA LEU A 92 -4.78 15.12 -12.54
C LEU A 92 -5.20 14.93 -14.00
N ILE A 93 -4.99 15.93 -14.87
CA ILE A 93 -5.46 15.83 -16.26
C ILE A 93 -4.87 14.60 -16.97
N ASN A 94 -5.74 13.91 -17.70
CA ASN A 94 -5.45 12.77 -18.54
C ASN A 94 -4.83 11.57 -17.82
N ARG A 95 -4.95 11.50 -16.49
CA ARG A 95 -4.46 10.39 -15.67
C ARG A 95 -5.62 9.54 -15.16
N PRO A 96 -5.42 8.22 -15.02
CA PRO A 96 -6.42 7.33 -14.44
C PRO A 96 -6.40 7.40 -12.91
N PHE A 97 -7.58 7.42 -12.30
CA PHE A 97 -7.80 7.44 -10.85
C PHE A 97 -8.80 6.38 -10.43
N ASP A 98 -8.59 5.86 -9.23
CA ASP A 98 -9.59 5.13 -8.49
C ASP A 98 -10.41 6.17 -7.70
N ILE A 99 -11.73 6.10 -7.83
CA ILE A 99 -12.65 7.08 -7.25
C ILE A 99 -13.52 6.35 -6.23
N ASN A 100 -13.52 6.82 -4.97
CA ASN A 100 -14.49 6.37 -3.97
C ASN A 100 -15.58 7.42 -3.85
N ILE A 101 -16.80 7.07 -4.25
CA ILE A 101 -17.97 7.94 -4.16
C ILE A 101 -18.47 7.91 -2.73
N ASN A 102 -18.64 9.10 -2.15
CA ASN A 102 -19.25 9.22 -0.84
C ASN A 102 -20.78 9.24 -0.96
N GLN A 103 -21.40 8.17 -0.47
CA GLN A 103 -22.81 7.89 -0.71
C GLN A 103 -23.77 8.66 0.20
N GLU A 104 -23.27 9.28 1.27
CA GLU A 104 -24.15 9.87 2.28
C GLU A 104 -24.76 11.22 1.86
N ASN A 105 -24.35 11.79 0.71
CA ASN A 105 -24.71 13.15 0.32
C ASN A 105 -25.25 13.29 -1.12
N PHE A 106 -26.10 12.35 -1.57
CA PHE A 106 -26.66 12.35 -2.94
C PHE A 106 -27.80 13.35 -3.21
N ILE A 107 -28.15 14.26 -2.30
CA ILE A 107 -29.54 14.74 -2.30
C ILE A 107 -29.83 15.90 -3.30
N ASP A 108 -28.87 16.63 -3.86
CA ASP A 108 -29.22 17.70 -4.85
C ASP A 108 -28.05 18.28 -5.68
N SER A 109 -26.90 17.61 -5.79
CA SER A 109 -25.68 18.23 -6.37
C SER A 109 -25.45 17.86 -7.83
N SER A 110 -25.06 18.83 -8.66
CA SER A 110 -24.66 18.62 -10.08
C SER A 110 -23.34 17.88 -10.27
N TYR A 111 -22.79 17.34 -9.18
CA TYR A 111 -21.50 16.68 -9.10
C TYR A 111 -21.53 15.61 -8.02
N TYR A 112 -20.69 14.58 -8.16
CA TYR A 112 -20.50 13.59 -7.10
C TYR A 112 -19.37 13.99 -6.16
N LEU A 113 -19.57 13.81 -4.85
CA LEU A 113 -18.51 13.95 -3.87
C LEU A 113 -17.66 12.69 -3.85
N VAL A 114 -16.36 12.85 -4.09
CA VAL A 114 -15.45 11.71 -4.25
C VAL A 114 -14.11 11.92 -3.57
N THR A 115 -13.46 10.84 -3.15
CA THR A 115 -12.02 10.86 -2.89
C THR A 115 -11.27 10.37 -4.12
N LEU A 116 -10.14 11.03 -4.43
CA LEU A 116 -9.32 10.73 -5.61
C LEU A 116 -8.05 10.00 -5.22
N ILE A 117 -7.97 8.72 -5.58
CA ILE A 117 -6.84 7.87 -5.25
C ILE A 117 -6.12 7.43 -6.53
N ARG A 118 -4.80 7.42 -6.51
CA ARG A 118 -3.99 6.85 -7.58
C ARG A 118 -3.07 5.78 -7.03
N VAL A 119 -3.26 4.56 -7.51
CA VAL A 119 -2.40 3.43 -7.18
C VAL A 119 -1.22 3.38 -8.15
N PHE A 120 -0.02 3.46 -7.59
CA PHE A 120 1.25 3.19 -8.25
C PHE A 120 1.75 1.79 -7.83
N PRO A 121 2.69 1.18 -8.57
CA PRO A 121 3.17 -0.17 -8.25
C PRO A 121 3.72 -0.35 -6.81
N LEU A 122 4.16 0.73 -6.16
CA LEU A 122 4.81 0.71 -4.84
C LEU A 122 4.24 1.73 -3.84
N ALA A 123 3.18 2.44 -4.22
CA ALA A 123 2.60 3.48 -3.38
C ALA A 123 1.16 3.78 -3.81
N THR A 124 0.33 4.16 -2.87
CA THR A 124 -0.97 4.77 -3.15
C THR A 124 -0.87 6.24 -2.80
N LYS A 125 -1.35 7.10 -3.71
CA LYS A 125 -1.42 8.54 -3.49
C LYS A 125 -2.87 8.97 -3.38
N ASP A 126 -3.23 9.53 -2.25
CA ASP A 126 -4.53 10.12 -1.99
C ASP A 126 -4.45 11.63 -2.26
N TYR A 127 -5.10 12.07 -3.32
CA TYR A 127 -5.10 13.47 -3.71
C TYR A 127 -6.04 14.31 -2.85
N THR A 128 -7.04 13.71 -2.20
CA THR A 128 -7.87 14.41 -1.22
C THR A 128 -7.04 14.78 0.01
N GLU A 129 -6.24 13.84 0.52
CA GLU A 129 -5.27 14.07 1.61
C GLU A 129 -4.25 15.13 1.20
N GLU A 130 -3.70 15.01 0.00
CA GLU A 130 -2.66 15.92 -0.48
C GLU A 130 -3.15 17.37 -0.62
N TYR A 131 -4.41 17.60 -0.98
CA TYR A 131 -4.98 18.95 -1.02
C TYR A 131 -4.98 19.62 0.36
N LEU A 132 -5.27 18.84 1.41
CA LEU A 132 -5.26 19.32 2.80
C LEU A 132 -3.84 19.53 3.31
N THR A 133 -2.93 18.57 3.08
CA THR A 133 -1.52 18.70 3.47
C THR A 133 -0.84 19.89 2.80
N LYS A 134 -1.23 20.25 1.57
CA LYS A 134 -0.71 21.46 0.88
C LYS A 134 -1.36 22.77 1.34
N GLY A 135 -2.32 22.71 2.25
CA GLY A 135 -3.07 23.88 2.70
C GLY A 135 -3.92 24.52 1.61
N PHE A 136 -4.30 23.81 0.55
CA PHE A 136 -5.18 24.38 -0.48
C PHE A 136 -6.58 24.66 0.04
N GLY A 137 -7.03 23.90 1.03
CA GLY A 137 -8.36 24.01 1.59
C GLY A 137 -8.41 23.57 3.05
N LYS A 138 -9.59 23.69 3.64
CA LYS A 138 -9.91 23.20 4.98
C LYS A 138 -10.65 21.86 4.91
N TYR A 139 -10.62 21.12 6.02
CA TYR A 139 -11.40 19.90 6.13
C TYR A 139 -12.90 20.22 6.14
N PHE A 140 -13.68 19.50 5.34
CA PHE A 140 -15.14 19.62 5.29
C PHE A 140 -15.81 18.33 5.79
N TYR A 141 -16.65 18.46 6.83
CA TYR A 141 -17.27 17.34 7.53
C TYR A 141 -18.39 16.69 6.72
N ASN A 142 -18.02 16.00 5.64
CA ASN A 142 -18.97 15.26 4.81
C ASN A 142 -18.58 13.81 4.58
N LEU A 143 -17.52 13.30 5.19
CA LEU A 143 -16.99 11.94 5.05
C LEU A 143 -17.28 11.06 6.27
N SER A 144 -16.99 9.75 6.14
CA SER A 144 -17.07 8.80 7.26
C SER A 144 -16.16 9.22 8.42
N GLU A 145 -16.48 8.77 9.64
CA GLU A 145 -15.69 9.09 10.84
C GLU A 145 -14.24 8.62 10.73
N LEU A 146 -14.01 7.44 10.14
CA LEU A 146 -12.67 6.89 9.92
C LEU A 146 -11.83 7.78 8.99
N ASP A 147 -12.42 8.21 7.87
CA ASP A 147 -11.77 9.09 6.91
C ASP A 147 -11.54 10.49 7.50
N SER A 148 -12.45 10.95 8.35
CA SER A 148 -12.36 12.27 9.01
C SER A 148 -11.07 12.42 9.81
N VAL A 149 -10.70 11.41 10.60
CA VAL A 149 -9.47 11.43 11.41
C VAL A 149 -8.24 11.63 10.54
N LYS A 150 -8.18 10.92 9.40
CA LYS A 150 -7.06 11.00 8.46
C LYS A 150 -6.93 12.41 7.88
N TYR A 151 -8.03 12.99 7.39
CA TYR A 151 -8.02 14.28 6.72
C TYR A 151 -7.85 15.46 7.69
N MET A 152 -8.38 15.36 8.91
CA MET A 152 -8.11 16.34 9.97
C MET A 152 -6.62 16.37 10.36
N ALA A 153 -5.95 15.22 10.38
CA ALA A 153 -4.51 15.18 10.63
C ALA A 153 -3.71 15.89 9.53
N ALA A 154 -4.08 15.68 8.25
CA ALA A 154 -3.46 16.37 7.11
C ALA A 154 -3.69 17.89 7.13
N GLU A 155 -4.89 18.33 7.52
CA GLU A 155 -5.18 19.75 7.71
C GLU A 155 -4.34 20.35 8.85
N ASN A 156 -4.20 19.65 9.97
CA ASN A 156 -3.41 20.12 11.11
C ASN A 156 -1.91 20.24 10.77
N GLU A 157 -1.37 19.31 9.98
CA GLU A 157 0.01 19.41 9.45
C GLU A 157 0.20 20.71 8.66
N ALA A 158 -0.72 21.01 7.72
CA ALA A 158 -0.66 22.26 6.96
C ALA A 158 -0.83 23.53 7.83
N LYS A 159 -1.62 23.46 8.90
CA LYS A 159 -1.77 24.56 9.88
C LYS A 159 -0.47 24.82 10.64
N GLU A 160 0.18 23.76 11.11
CA GLU A 160 1.45 23.84 11.85
C GLU A 160 2.56 24.43 10.98
N ASP A 161 2.62 24.01 9.71
CA ASP A 161 3.60 24.47 8.73
C ASP A 161 3.26 25.83 8.11
N LYS A 162 2.04 26.34 8.36
CA LYS A 162 1.49 27.59 7.79
C LYS A 162 1.45 27.59 6.27
N ASP A 163 1.09 26.45 5.69
CA ASP A 163 1.00 26.28 4.25
C ASP A 163 -0.34 26.79 3.67
N GLY A 164 -0.30 27.27 2.42
CA GLY A 164 -1.49 27.66 1.65
C GLY A 164 -2.39 28.69 2.36
N ILE A 165 -3.66 28.33 2.60
CA ILE A 165 -4.63 29.19 3.28
C ILE A 165 -4.21 29.56 4.71
N TRP A 166 -3.35 28.75 5.36
CA TRP A 166 -2.91 28.94 6.74
C TRP A 166 -1.79 29.97 6.89
N ASN A 167 -1.20 30.44 5.79
CA ASN A 167 -0.18 31.50 5.80
C ASN A 167 -0.79 32.88 6.09
N PHE A 168 -2.11 33.04 5.94
CA PHE A 168 -2.78 34.32 6.12
C PHE A 168 -3.38 34.42 7.53
N ASN A 169 -3.08 35.52 8.22
CA ASN A 169 -3.64 35.85 9.54
C ASN A 169 -5.10 36.35 9.47
N THR A 170 -5.79 36.13 8.35
CA THR A 170 -7.19 36.53 8.16
C THR A 170 -8.11 35.49 8.81
N GLU A 171 -9.23 35.91 9.39
CA GLU A 171 -10.26 34.99 9.88
C GLU A 171 -10.81 34.18 8.69
N ILE A 172 -10.47 32.88 8.62
CA ILE A 172 -10.76 31.96 7.49
C ILE A 172 -12.24 31.51 7.47
N ASP A 173 -13.08 32.06 8.34
CA ASP A 173 -14.47 31.60 8.53
C ASP A 173 -15.36 31.78 7.29
N GLU A 174 -14.95 32.57 6.28
CA GLU A 174 -15.74 32.87 5.08
C GLU A 174 -15.57 31.90 3.88
N VAL A 175 -14.83 30.79 4.01
CA VAL A 175 -14.84 29.76 2.95
C VAL A 175 -16.17 28.99 3.05
N TYR A 176 -17.20 29.43 2.34
CA TYR A 176 -18.48 28.73 2.20
C TYR A 176 -18.88 28.74 0.73
N ASP A 177 -18.95 27.56 0.13
CA ASP A 177 -19.31 27.37 -1.27
C ASP A 177 -20.83 27.50 -1.45
N ASN A 178 -21.29 28.38 -2.34
CA ASN A 178 -22.72 28.64 -2.57
C ASN A 178 -23.28 27.64 -3.62
N PRO A 179 -24.15 26.70 -3.22
CA PRO A 179 -24.59 25.58 -4.06
C PRO A 179 -25.62 25.92 -5.16
N GLU A 180 -26.08 27.17 -5.30
CA GLU A 180 -27.25 27.50 -6.15
C GLU A 180 -27.04 27.46 -7.68
N LEU A 181 -25.83 27.18 -8.21
CA LEU A 181 -25.54 27.40 -9.63
C LEU A 181 -25.74 26.20 -10.58
N SER A 182 -26.39 25.10 -10.17
CA SER A 182 -26.39 23.91 -11.02
C SER A 182 -27.59 22.99 -10.87
N LYS A 183 -28.68 23.33 -11.56
CA LYS A 183 -29.90 22.53 -11.62
C LYS A 183 -30.14 22.10 -13.07
N ASN A 184 -30.00 20.80 -13.33
CA ASN A 184 -30.78 19.97 -14.27
C ASN A 184 -29.97 18.75 -14.72
N ILE A 185 -30.47 17.57 -14.35
CA ILE A 185 -30.64 16.34 -15.14
C ILE A 185 -30.47 15.11 -14.23
N THR A 186 -31.51 14.30 -14.24
CA THR A 186 -31.78 13.10 -13.43
C THR A 186 -31.17 11.81 -14.00
N ASP A 187 -30.63 11.03 -13.08
CA ASP A 187 -30.91 9.62 -12.75
C ASP A 187 -30.47 8.40 -13.60
N GLU A 188 -29.74 7.54 -12.87
CA GLU A 188 -29.98 6.11 -12.62
C GLU A 188 -29.43 5.08 -13.64
N PHE A 189 -28.24 4.53 -13.35
CA PHE A 189 -27.91 3.13 -13.72
C PHE A 189 -26.69 2.42 -13.05
N ILE A 190 -25.91 2.99 -12.12
CA ILE A 190 -24.60 2.35 -11.74
C ILE A 190 -24.33 2.30 -10.22
N SER A 191 -25.19 1.66 -9.43
CA SER A 191 -24.88 1.38 -8.00
C SER A 191 -24.35 -0.03 -7.74
N ASP A 192 -24.73 -1.03 -8.52
CA ASP A 192 -24.62 -2.42 -8.04
C ASP A 192 -23.32 -3.13 -8.41
N THR A 193 -22.45 -2.51 -9.22
CA THR A 193 -21.18 -3.10 -9.67
C THR A 193 -19.93 -2.51 -8.99
N LEU A 194 -20.05 -1.35 -8.33
CA LEU A 194 -18.94 -0.60 -7.71
C LEU A 194 -18.55 -1.09 -6.30
N TYR A 195 -19.37 -1.92 -5.67
CA TYR A 195 -19.19 -2.35 -4.28
C TYR A 195 -18.08 -3.39 -4.02
N ALA A 196 -17.52 -4.02 -5.06
CA ALA A 196 -16.66 -5.19 -4.88
C ALA A 196 -15.15 -4.91 -4.77
N PHE A 197 -14.66 -3.70 -5.10
CA PHE A 197 -13.25 -3.54 -5.50
C PHE A 197 -12.37 -2.53 -4.73
N SER A 198 -12.91 -1.73 -3.80
CA SER A 198 -12.11 -0.86 -2.91
C SER A 198 -11.42 -1.63 -1.76
N SER A 199 -11.53 -2.96 -1.73
CA SER A 199 -11.32 -3.74 -0.51
C SER A 199 -9.86 -4.03 -0.17
N THR A 200 -8.87 -4.05 -1.08
CA THR A 200 -7.53 -4.57 -0.70
C THR A 200 -6.67 -3.57 0.08
N GLY A 201 -6.67 -2.29 -0.30
CA GLY A 201 -5.95 -1.23 0.44
C GLY A 201 -6.65 -0.88 1.75
N SER A 202 -7.97 -0.76 1.73
CA SER A 202 -8.80 -0.55 2.93
C SER A 202 -8.74 -1.75 3.88
N PHE A 203 -8.66 -2.98 3.35
CA PHE A 203 -8.46 -4.18 4.15
C PHE A 203 -7.17 -4.08 4.95
N LEU A 204 -6.02 -3.80 4.31
CA LEU A 204 -4.73 -3.70 5.01
C LEU A 204 -4.71 -2.60 6.09
N ILE A 205 -5.40 -1.48 5.87
CA ILE A 205 -5.53 -0.38 6.84
C ILE A 205 -6.32 -0.84 8.07
N ASN A 206 -7.36 -1.67 7.88
CA ASN A 206 -8.23 -2.16 8.95
C ASN A 206 -7.71 -3.42 9.66
N LEU A 207 -6.57 -3.98 9.24
CA LEU A 207 -5.99 -5.13 9.93
C LEU A 207 -5.35 -4.72 11.24
N ASN A 208 -5.54 -5.54 12.27
CA ASN A 208 -4.75 -5.41 13.49
C ASN A 208 -3.29 -5.86 13.24
N ALA A 209 -2.40 -5.61 14.21
CA ALA A 209 -0.97 -5.92 14.06
C ALA A 209 -0.70 -7.41 13.78
N GLU A 210 -1.44 -8.32 14.41
CA GLU A 210 -1.27 -9.77 14.25
C GLU A 210 -1.64 -10.23 12.84
N GLN A 211 -2.75 -9.73 12.31
CA GLN A 211 -3.21 -10.02 10.95
C GLN A 211 -2.23 -9.49 9.91
N ARG A 212 -1.64 -8.31 10.11
CA ARG A 212 -0.60 -7.78 9.21
C ARG A 212 0.62 -8.69 9.17
N ILE A 213 1.12 -9.12 10.32
CA ILE A 213 2.25 -10.06 10.39
C ILE A 213 1.90 -11.39 9.70
N ALA A 214 0.69 -11.92 9.90
CA ALA A 214 0.24 -13.14 9.22
C ALA A 214 0.25 -12.97 7.69
N ILE A 215 -0.19 -11.81 7.19
CA ILE A 215 -0.10 -11.48 5.77
C ILE A 215 1.35 -11.34 5.32
N GLU A 216 2.23 -10.70 6.08
CA GLU A 216 3.65 -10.62 5.75
C GLU A 216 4.28 -12.02 5.59
N ILE A 217 3.95 -12.95 6.50
CA ILE A 217 4.45 -14.34 6.45
C ILE A 217 4.01 -15.07 5.18
N ILE A 218 2.81 -14.79 4.66
CA ILE A 218 2.28 -15.43 3.44
C ILE A 218 2.75 -14.69 2.17
N ALA A 219 2.68 -13.35 2.20
CA ALA A 219 2.95 -12.49 1.07
C ALA A 219 4.43 -12.50 0.70
N ALA A 220 5.33 -12.47 1.69
CA ALA A 220 6.77 -12.45 1.47
C ALA A 220 7.26 -13.63 0.59
N PRO A 221 7.08 -14.90 0.98
CA PRO A 221 7.55 -16.03 0.18
C PRO A 221 6.83 -16.13 -1.18
N SER A 222 5.55 -15.73 -1.23
CA SER A 222 4.76 -15.75 -2.48
C SER A 222 5.30 -14.75 -3.50
N PHE A 223 5.50 -13.49 -3.09
CA PHE A 223 6.10 -12.46 -3.94
C PHE A 223 7.55 -12.78 -4.28
N GLY A 224 8.33 -13.25 -3.29
CA GLY A 224 9.68 -13.75 -3.50
C GLY A 224 9.74 -14.82 -4.58
N PHE A 225 8.85 -15.81 -4.56
CA PHE A 225 8.83 -16.83 -5.59
C PHE A 225 8.56 -16.25 -6.99
N ILE A 226 7.57 -15.37 -7.12
CA ILE A 226 7.21 -14.73 -8.40
C ILE A 226 8.39 -13.93 -8.95
N THR A 227 8.97 -13.04 -8.16
CA THR A 227 10.12 -12.22 -8.58
C THR A 227 11.36 -13.07 -8.77
N GLY A 228 11.51 -14.17 -8.04
CA GLY A 228 12.55 -15.16 -8.22
C GLY A 228 12.45 -15.82 -9.59
N VAL A 229 11.27 -16.28 -10.02
CA VAL A 229 11.11 -16.84 -11.38
C VAL A 229 11.54 -15.81 -12.44
N LEU A 230 11.10 -14.56 -12.31
CA LEU A 230 11.49 -13.48 -13.24
C LEU A 230 13.00 -13.21 -13.21
N GLY A 231 13.59 -13.18 -12.02
CA GLY A 231 15.03 -13.01 -11.83
C GLY A 231 15.83 -14.17 -12.43
N GLY A 232 15.36 -15.40 -12.30
CA GLY A 232 16.01 -16.59 -12.88
C GLY A 232 15.98 -16.58 -14.41
N LEU A 233 14.85 -16.16 -15.00
CA LEU A 233 14.76 -15.94 -16.44
C LEU A 233 15.74 -14.85 -16.91
N ALA A 234 15.78 -13.72 -16.22
CA ALA A 234 16.74 -12.65 -16.52
C ALA A 234 18.19 -13.13 -16.37
N GLY A 235 18.49 -13.90 -15.32
CA GLY A 235 19.78 -14.54 -15.11
C GLY A 235 20.18 -15.45 -16.26
N GLY A 236 19.27 -16.31 -16.73
CA GLY A 236 19.53 -17.19 -17.88
C GLY A 236 19.78 -16.42 -19.19
N ILE A 237 19.07 -15.30 -19.41
CA ILE A 237 19.31 -14.43 -20.57
C ILE A 237 20.69 -13.79 -20.48
N ILE A 238 21.06 -13.29 -19.31
CA ILE A 238 22.36 -12.64 -19.06
C ILE A 238 23.50 -13.66 -19.12
N GLY A 239 23.28 -14.90 -18.67
CA GLY A 239 24.27 -15.98 -18.64
C GLY A 239 24.51 -16.65 -19.99
N ALA A 240 23.54 -16.59 -20.92
CA ALA A 240 23.62 -17.23 -22.23
C ALA A 240 24.89 -16.91 -23.05
N PRO A 241 25.46 -15.69 -23.04
CA PRO A 241 26.71 -15.38 -23.74
C PRO A 241 27.98 -15.92 -23.07
N PHE A 242 27.92 -16.31 -21.79
CA PHE A 242 29.10 -16.58 -20.97
C PHE A 242 29.40 -18.06 -20.74
N GLY A 243 28.55 -18.99 -21.19
CA GLY A 243 28.81 -20.42 -21.03
C GLY A 243 28.18 -21.27 -22.13
N THR A 244 28.99 -22.13 -22.75
CA THR A 244 28.52 -23.17 -23.69
C THR A 244 28.04 -24.43 -22.95
N ASP A 245 28.45 -24.58 -21.69
CA ASP A 245 28.14 -25.74 -20.86
C ASP A 245 26.96 -25.42 -19.95
N GLY A 246 25.95 -26.29 -19.94
CA GLY A 246 24.67 -26.03 -19.26
C GLY A 246 24.75 -25.74 -17.76
N TRP A 247 25.88 -26.04 -17.11
CA TRP A 247 26.11 -25.77 -15.68
C TRP A 247 26.40 -24.30 -15.37
N GLU A 248 27.11 -23.58 -16.24
CA GLU A 248 27.43 -22.17 -16.01
C GLU A 248 26.15 -21.33 -16.15
N ASN A 249 25.36 -21.58 -17.18
CA ASN A 249 24.06 -20.94 -17.37
C ASN A 249 23.08 -21.25 -16.23
N LEU A 250 23.11 -22.48 -15.69
CA LEU A 250 22.33 -22.84 -14.51
C LEU A 250 22.74 -21.99 -13.29
N GLY A 251 24.04 -21.72 -13.12
CA GLY A 251 24.53 -20.81 -12.08
C GLY A 251 23.91 -19.42 -12.17
N TYR A 252 23.88 -18.82 -13.37
CA TYR A 252 23.25 -17.51 -13.58
C TYR A 252 21.73 -17.54 -13.32
N ILE A 253 21.04 -18.61 -13.71
CA ILE A 253 19.60 -18.79 -13.41
C ILE A 253 19.38 -18.87 -11.89
N VAL A 254 20.20 -19.63 -11.17
CA VAL A 254 20.08 -19.77 -9.71
C VAL A 254 20.37 -18.45 -9.01
N ILE A 255 21.43 -17.74 -9.40
CA ILE A 255 21.76 -16.41 -8.86
C ILE A 255 20.61 -15.44 -9.14
N GLY A 256 20.16 -15.36 -10.39
CA GLY A 256 19.05 -14.50 -10.78
C GLY A 256 17.77 -14.82 -10.01
N PHE A 257 17.46 -16.10 -9.84
CA PHE A 257 16.31 -16.54 -9.07
C PHE A 257 16.42 -16.09 -7.62
N TYR A 258 17.58 -16.32 -7.00
CA TYR A 258 17.76 -15.98 -5.60
C TYR A 258 17.75 -14.45 -5.37
N THR A 259 18.39 -13.67 -6.25
CA THR A 259 18.33 -12.20 -6.21
C THR A 259 16.89 -11.70 -6.36
N GLY A 260 16.15 -12.24 -7.34
CA GLY A 260 14.73 -11.94 -7.50
C GLY A 260 13.92 -12.29 -6.25
N TYR A 261 14.19 -13.45 -5.66
CA TYR A 261 13.52 -13.94 -4.46
C TYR A 261 13.74 -13.02 -3.25
N LEU A 262 14.96 -12.56 -3.03
CA LEU A 262 15.28 -11.60 -1.97
C LEU A 262 14.54 -10.28 -2.17
N LEU A 263 14.59 -9.72 -3.38
CA LEU A 263 13.90 -8.48 -3.71
C LEU A 263 12.38 -8.59 -3.50
N GLY A 264 11.76 -9.68 -3.94
CA GLY A 264 10.32 -9.88 -3.79
C GLY A 264 9.86 -9.99 -2.35
N ASN A 265 10.60 -10.77 -1.52
CA ASN A 265 10.32 -10.84 -0.09
C ASN A 265 10.37 -9.44 0.56
N SER A 266 11.44 -8.70 0.31
CA SER A 266 11.65 -7.39 0.91
C SER A 266 10.62 -6.35 0.43
N ILE A 267 10.20 -6.41 -0.84
CA ILE A 267 9.12 -5.57 -1.39
C ILE A 267 7.79 -5.89 -0.70
N ALA A 268 7.45 -7.17 -0.55
CA ALA A 268 6.18 -7.56 0.06
C ALA A 268 6.12 -7.15 1.53
N VAL A 269 7.17 -7.44 2.32
CA VAL A 269 7.24 -7.03 3.73
C VAL A 269 7.19 -5.51 3.85
N TYR A 270 7.96 -4.77 3.05
CA TYR A 270 7.94 -3.31 3.06
C TYR A 270 6.54 -2.74 2.82
N ASN A 271 5.85 -3.22 1.79
CA ASN A 271 4.53 -2.70 1.43
C ASN A 271 3.49 -2.97 2.52
N VAL A 272 3.50 -4.15 3.14
CA VAL A 272 2.55 -4.46 4.23
C VAL A 272 2.90 -3.69 5.51
N ALA A 273 4.18 -3.68 5.89
CA ALA A 273 4.64 -3.07 7.13
C ALA A 273 4.50 -1.54 7.14
N LYS A 274 4.66 -0.87 5.99
CA LYS A 274 4.58 0.60 5.90
C LYS A 274 3.23 1.16 6.34
N TYR A 275 2.14 0.38 6.22
CA TYR A 275 0.82 0.77 6.73
C TYR A 275 0.77 0.82 8.26
N GLY A 276 1.51 -0.06 8.94
CA GLY A 276 1.60 -0.07 10.41
C GLY A 276 2.75 0.78 10.97
N ASN A 277 3.83 0.96 10.20
CA ASN A 277 4.99 1.75 10.58
C ASN A 277 5.52 2.54 9.36
N ARG A 278 5.10 3.81 9.24
CA ARG A 278 5.50 4.70 8.13
C ARG A 278 7.02 4.94 8.03
N GLN A 279 7.78 4.68 9.11
CA GLN A 279 9.23 4.85 9.13
C GLN A 279 10.01 3.61 8.66
N VAL A 280 9.34 2.49 8.39
CA VAL A 280 9.98 1.35 7.73
C VAL A 280 10.45 1.80 6.36
N ASP A 281 11.76 1.67 6.10
CA ASP A 281 12.35 1.93 4.80
C ASP A 281 12.63 0.61 4.06
N PHE A 282 12.59 0.68 2.73
CA PHE A 282 12.82 -0.49 1.89
C PHE A 282 14.28 -0.98 1.93
N GLY A 283 15.24 -0.08 2.15
CA GLY A 283 16.65 -0.44 2.25
C GLY A 283 16.92 -1.34 3.47
N GLY A 284 16.31 -1.02 4.60
CA GLY A 284 16.39 -1.82 5.82
C GLY A 284 15.70 -3.19 5.69
N THR A 285 14.53 -3.27 5.05
CA THR A 285 13.89 -4.57 4.78
C THR A 285 14.72 -5.43 3.81
N LEU A 286 15.35 -4.81 2.82
CA LEU A 286 16.26 -5.52 1.90
C LEU A 286 17.53 -6.00 2.59
N PHE A 287 18.20 -5.14 3.35
CA PHE A 287 19.45 -5.47 4.03
C PHE A 287 19.24 -6.59 5.08
N SER A 288 18.16 -6.53 5.84
CA SER A 288 17.78 -7.60 6.77
C SER A 288 17.46 -8.91 6.05
N GLY A 289 16.75 -8.85 4.91
CA GLY A 289 16.56 -10.01 4.03
C GLY A 289 17.87 -10.66 3.57
N ILE A 290 18.88 -9.85 3.20
CA ILE A 290 20.24 -10.33 2.83
C ILE A 290 20.93 -10.99 4.02
N ILE A 291 20.82 -10.42 5.23
CA ILE A 291 21.37 -11.04 6.45
C ILE A 291 20.70 -12.40 6.70
N GLY A 292 19.36 -12.46 6.62
CA GLY A 292 18.61 -13.71 6.77
C GLY A 292 19.02 -14.78 5.75
N ALA A 293 19.26 -14.37 4.50
CA ALA A 293 19.80 -15.21 3.44
C ALA A 293 21.17 -15.79 3.79
N ALA A 294 22.10 -14.93 4.22
CA ALA A 294 23.45 -15.34 4.61
C ALA A 294 23.44 -16.33 5.78
N VAL A 295 22.60 -16.09 6.79
CA VAL A 295 22.41 -17.02 7.91
C VAL A 295 21.85 -18.36 7.43
N GLY A 296 20.83 -18.34 6.56
CA GLY A 296 20.24 -19.57 6.02
C GLY A 296 21.22 -20.39 5.19
N LEU A 297 22.03 -19.74 4.36
CA LEU A 297 23.11 -20.38 3.62
C LEU A 297 24.18 -20.94 4.55
N GLY A 298 24.55 -20.21 5.62
CA GLY A 298 25.48 -20.69 6.63
C GLY A 298 24.99 -21.94 7.36
N ILE A 299 23.70 -21.98 7.72
CA ILE A 299 23.06 -23.16 8.31
C ILE A 299 23.13 -24.34 7.34
N ALA A 300 22.69 -24.15 6.09
CA ALA A 300 22.71 -25.19 5.06
C ALA A 300 24.14 -25.72 4.80
N TYR A 301 25.13 -24.83 4.75
CA TYR A 301 26.54 -25.18 4.55
C TYR A 301 27.13 -25.96 5.73
N SER A 302 26.86 -25.52 6.98
CA SER A 302 27.43 -26.12 8.19
C SER A 302 27.06 -27.59 8.40
N ARG A 303 25.97 -28.05 7.77
CA ARG A 303 25.49 -29.42 7.87
C ARG A 303 26.10 -30.37 6.85
N GLY A 304 26.89 -29.86 5.90
CA GLY A 304 27.64 -30.68 4.95
C GLY A 304 26.79 -31.43 3.91
N THR A 305 25.46 -31.33 3.98
CA THR A 305 24.54 -32.10 3.17
C THR A 305 23.41 -31.21 2.65
N PHE A 306 23.70 -30.41 1.63
CA PHE A 306 22.68 -29.61 0.92
C PHE A 306 21.51 -30.44 0.36
N PHE A 307 21.62 -31.78 0.34
CA PHE A 307 20.63 -32.68 -0.26
C PHE A 307 20.17 -33.83 0.64
N GLU A 308 20.73 -34.02 1.84
CA GLU A 308 20.34 -35.17 2.68
C GLU A 308 19.27 -34.82 3.71
N ASP A 309 19.32 -33.60 4.26
CA ASP A 309 18.36 -33.14 5.26
C ASP A 309 17.42 -32.08 4.69
N GLU A 310 16.20 -32.50 4.34
CA GLU A 310 15.19 -31.66 3.67
C GLU A 310 14.90 -30.34 4.42
N ILE A 311 14.97 -30.33 5.76
CA ILE A 311 14.62 -29.15 6.56
C ILE A 311 15.60 -27.98 6.36
N TYR A 312 16.89 -28.25 6.15
CA TYR A 312 17.91 -27.21 6.03
C TYR A 312 17.92 -26.57 4.64
N ILE A 313 17.37 -27.25 3.62
CA ILE A 313 17.17 -26.71 2.27
C ILE A 313 16.20 -25.54 2.27
N TYR A 314 15.24 -25.51 3.20
CA TYR A 314 14.29 -24.42 3.32
C TYR A 314 14.85 -23.19 4.05
N ALA A 315 15.96 -23.32 4.79
CA ALA A 315 16.50 -22.21 5.57
C ALA A 315 16.88 -20.99 4.71
N PRO A 316 17.60 -21.13 3.57
CA PRO A 316 17.86 -20.01 2.65
C PRO A 316 16.61 -19.40 2.01
N LEU A 317 15.48 -20.12 1.98
CA LEU A 317 14.22 -19.64 1.42
C LEU A 317 13.38 -18.91 2.48
N VAL A 318 13.34 -19.41 3.71
CA VAL A 318 12.44 -18.87 4.75
C VAL A 318 13.09 -17.72 5.52
N LEU A 319 14.38 -17.81 5.83
CA LEU A 319 15.04 -16.83 6.69
C LEU A 319 15.13 -15.40 6.13
N PRO A 320 15.23 -15.16 4.81
CA PRO A 320 15.15 -13.80 4.27
C PRO A 320 13.81 -13.11 4.61
N GLY A 321 12.70 -13.83 4.50
CA GLY A 321 11.38 -13.33 4.86
C GLY A 321 11.28 -13.02 6.35
N ILE A 322 11.70 -13.98 7.20
CA ILE A 322 11.70 -13.80 8.66
C ILE A 322 12.53 -12.59 9.09
N ALA A 323 13.76 -12.46 8.56
CA ALA A 323 14.64 -11.34 8.92
C ALA A 323 14.05 -9.99 8.48
N SER A 324 13.43 -9.93 7.31
CA SER A 324 12.72 -8.74 6.83
C SER A 324 11.56 -8.35 7.76
N ILE A 325 10.76 -9.34 8.19
CA ILE A 325 9.62 -9.15 9.11
C ILE A 325 10.10 -8.67 10.48
N LEU A 326 11.15 -9.29 11.03
CA LEU A 326 11.75 -8.89 12.30
C LEU A 326 12.26 -7.45 12.24
N TYR A 327 12.93 -7.08 11.15
CA TYR A 327 13.36 -5.70 10.97
C TYR A 327 12.17 -4.75 10.95
N ALA A 328 11.16 -5.00 10.10
CA ALA A 328 10.04 -4.09 9.91
C ALA A 328 9.21 -3.85 11.19
N ASN A 329 9.07 -4.89 12.03
CA ASN A 329 8.20 -4.85 13.19
C ASN A 329 8.92 -4.54 14.52
N LEU A 330 10.20 -4.91 14.65
CA LEU A 330 10.95 -4.82 15.91
C LEU A 330 12.14 -3.85 15.87
N ILE A 331 12.79 -3.67 14.73
CA ILE A 331 14.06 -2.92 14.64
C ILE A 331 13.84 -1.55 14.01
N ALA A 332 13.03 -1.47 12.96
CA ALA A 332 12.76 -0.24 12.25
C ALA A 332 12.27 0.82 13.26
N PRO A 333 12.83 2.03 13.21
CA PRO A 333 12.42 3.09 14.12
C PRO A 333 10.92 3.28 13.97
N LYS A 334 10.25 3.53 15.09
CA LYS A 334 8.85 3.89 15.11
C LYS A 334 8.83 5.40 15.30
N LYS A 335 7.90 6.08 14.62
CA LYS A 335 7.61 7.47 14.97
C LYS A 335 7.18 7.44 16.43
N GLU A 336 8.04 7.89 17.33
CA GLU A 336 7.59 8.26 18.66
C GLU A 336 6.42 9.20 18.38
N LEU A 337 5.24 8.86 18.90
CA LEU A 337 4.23 9.88 19.07
C LEU A 337 4.92 10.89 19.99
N SER A 338 5.59 11.88 19.40
CA SER A 338 5.94 13.11 20.07
C SER A 338 4.69 13.46 20.86
N GLU A 339 4.85 13.75 22.15
CA GLU A 339 3.78 14.11 23.07
C GLU A 339 2.99 15.33 22.53
N VAL A 340 2.21 15.12 21.47
CA VAL A 340 1.23 16.04 20.92
C VAL A 340 0.16 16.04 21.99
N SER A 341 0.39 16.90 22.98
CA SER A 341 -0.54 17.39 23.98
C SER A 341 -1.56 16.35 24.44
N LEU A 342 -1.11 15.42 25.31
CA LEU A 342 -1.97 14.57 26.13
C LEU A 342 -3.03 15.37 26.92
N THR A 343 -2.93 16.69 26.99
CA THR A 343 -3.90 17.60 27.58
C THR A 343 -5.23 17.69 26.83
N ASN A 344 -5.29 17.42 25.52
CA ASN A 344 -6.56 17.35 24.77
C ASN A 344 -7.07 15.91 24.54
N TYR A 345 -6.28 14.91 24.92
CA TYR A 345 -6.50 13.51 24.53
C TYR A 345 -7.45 12.75 25.47
N HIS A 346 -7.76 13.28 26.65
CA HIS A 346 -8.53 12.54 27.66
C HIS A 346 -9.99 12.25 27.25
N ASN A 347 -10.54 12.99 26.28
CA ASN A 347 -11.89 12.73 25.77
C ASN A 347 -11.93 11.80 24.54
N GLU A 348 -10.82 11.57 23.83
CA GLU A 348 -10.77 10.68 22.65
C GLU A 348 -10.24 9.27 22.94
N VAL A 349 -9.53 9.05 24.05
CA VAL A 349 -8.87 7.77 24.36
C VAL A 349 -9.86 6.63 24.68
N LEU A 350 -11.09 6.93 25.06
CA LEU A 350 -12.09 5.90 25.33
C LEU A 350 -12.60 5.19 24.06
N LEU A 351 -12.27 5.68 22.85
CA LEU A 351 -12.74 5.10 21.58
C LEU A 351 -11.65 4.46 20.70
N ARG A 352 -10.35 4.68 20.95
CA ARG A 352 -9.28 4.07 20.14
C ARG A 352 -8.68 2.83 20.80
N LYS A 353 -9.35 1.70 20.62
CA LYS A 353 -8.85 0.37 21.03
C LYS A 353 -7.80 -0.22 20.06
N ASP A 354 -7.54 0.44 18.93
CA ASP A 354 -6.91 -0.19 17.75
C ASP A 354 -5.42 0.09 17.55
N PHE A 355 -4.77 0.81 18.47
CA PHE A 355 -3.33 1.12 18.39
C PHE A 355 -2.49 0.47 19.50
N ILE A 356 -2.88 -0.72 19.96
CA ILE A 356 -2.04 -1.48 20.91
C ILE A 356 -0.94 -2.21 20.12
N THR A 357 0.32 -1.82 20.31
CA THR A 357 1.46 -2.50 19.65
C THR A 357 1.92 -3.74 20.42
N TYR A 358 2.66 -4.65 19.79
CA TYR A 358 3.19 -5.84 20.47
C TYR A 358 4.17 -5.48 21.60
N GLN A 359 4.88 -4.35 21.47
CA GLN A 359 5.72 -3.84 22.56
C GLN A 359 4.86 -3.34 23.72
N ASP A 360 3.71 -2.72 23.45
CA ASP A 360 2.76 -2.32 24.48
C ASP A 360 2.06 -3.53 25.12
N ILE A 361 1.75 -4.58 24.35
CA ILE A 361 1.22 -5.85 24.88
C ILE A 361 2.29 -6.55 25.73
N TYR A 362 3.53 -6.61 25.26
CA TYR A 362 4.63 -7.22 26.01
C TYR A 362 4.94 -6.42 27.28
N ASN A 363 5.02 -5.09 27.17
CA ASN A 363 5.26 -4.20 28.30
C ASN A 363 4.10 -4.20 29.29
N SER A 364 2.84 -4.23 28.81
CA SER A 364 1.66 -4.33 29.68
C SER A 364 1.57 -5.71 30.35
N LYS A 365 1.86 -6.81 29.65
CA LYS A 365 1.94 -8.14 30.24
C LYS A 365 3.05 -8.21 31.30
N LYS A 366 4.23 -7.65 31.01
CA LYS A 366 5.35 -7.55 31.96
C LYS A 366 5.00 -6.66 33.16
N LEU A 367 4.29 -5.56 32.94
CA LEU A 367 3.77 -4.69 34.00
C LEU A 367 2.71 -5.40 34.86
N ILE A 368 1.81 -6.17 34.26
CA ILE A 368 0.82 -7.00 34.97
C ILE A 368 1.53 -8.09 35.78
N GLU A 369 2.52 -8.79 35.21
CA GLU A 369 3.32 -9.79 35.93
C GLU A 369 4.08 -9.17 37.10
N ILE A 370 4.71 -8.00 36.91
CA ILE A 370 5.38 -7.25 37.98
C ILE A 370 4.39 -6.81 39.07
N ASN A 371 3.20 -6.33 38.69
CA ASN A 371 2.18 -5.90 39.65
C ASN A 371 1.53 -7.07 40.39
N LEU A 372 1.35 -8.23 39.74
CA LEU A 372 0.87 -9.46 40.38
C LEU A 372 1.89 -10.00 41.38
N ILE A 373 3.19 -9.90 41.09
CA ILE A 373 4.25 -10.20 42.07
C ILE A 373 4.17 -9.23 43.26
N ARG A 374 3.86 -7.95 43.01
CA ARG A 374 3.77 -6.91 44.06
C ARG A 374 2.55 -7.04 44.98
N ILE A 375 1.48 -7.70 44.53
CA ILE A 375 0.25 -7.95 45.32
C ILE A 375 0.38 -9.20 46.20
N ASN A 376 1.35 -10.07 45.90
CA ASN A 376 1.60 -11.32 46.63
C ASN A 376 2.63 -11.20 47.77
N PHE A 377 3.05 -9.98 48.11
CA PHE A 377 3.82 -9.63 49.30
C PHE A 377 3.14 -8.46 50.01
#